data_AF-A0A432FZN1-F1
#
_entry.id   AF-A0A432FZN1-F1
#
_cell.length_a   1.000
_cell.length_b   1.000
_cell.length_c   1.000
_cell.angle_alpha   90.00
_cell.angle_beta   90.00
_cell.angle_gamma   90.00
#
_symmetry.space_group_name_H-M   'P 1'
#
loop_
_entity.id
_entity.type
_entity.pdbx_description
1 polymer ?
#
loop_
_entity_poly.entity_id
_entity_poly.type
_entity_poly.pdbx_seq_one_letter_code
_entity_poly.pdbx_strand_id
1 'polypeptide(L)' 'MFHAKDNKQGYIFEQFEYLGPKRLSELKNSWAGIFRIEILPELPVESLRKFYHNKHGRPSKEMYSM' A
#
# COMPACT_ATOMS: atom_id res chain seq x y z
N MET A 1 15.61 -3.28 10.19
CA MET A 1 14.43 -2.52 10.65
C MET A 1 13.56 -2.23 9.44
N PHE A 2 12.25 -2.49 9.49
CA PHE A 2 11.35 -2.02 8.42
C PHE A 2 11.25 -0.50 8.53
N HIS A 3 11.65 0.23 7.51
CA HIS A 3 11.29 1.64 7.37
C HIS A 3 10.12 1.68 6.40
N ALA A 4 8.90 1.53 6.93
CA ALA A 4 7.72 1.74 6.13
C ALA A 4 7.70 3.21 5.73
N LYS A 5 7.61 3.49 4.42
CA LYS A 5 7.40 4.84 3.92
C LYS A 5 6.08 5.36 4.49
N ASP A 6 6.09 6.60 4.97
CA ASP A 6 4.86 7.29 5.38
C ASP A 6 3.87 7.29 4.21
N ASN A 7 2.67 6.76 4.45
CA ASN A 7 1.58 6.66 3.48
C ASN A 7 1.00 8.03 3.09
N LYS A 8 1.31 9.08 3.86
CA LYS A 8 0.98 10.48 3.53
C LYS A 8 2.04 11.15 2.66
N GLN A 9 3.22 10.56 2.55
CA GLN A 9 4.31 11.15 1.76
C GLN A 9 4.11 10.84 0.27
N GLY A 10 3.94 11.91 -0.52
CA GLY A 10 3.84 11.85 -1.97
C GLY A 10 5.07 11.22 -2.65
N TYR A 11 4.96 11.00 -3.96
CA TYR A 11 6.07 10.52 -4.78
C TYR A 11 6.63 11.67 -5.63
N ILE A 12 7.95 11.70 -5.77
CA ILE A 12 8.64 12.68 -6.63
C ILE A 12 8.38 12.36 -8.11
N PHE A 13 8.24 11.08 -8.43
CA PHE A 13 7.94 10.57 -9.76
C PHE A 13 6.57 9.92 -9.81
N GLU A 14 5.93 9.95 -10.98
CA GLU A 14 4.65 9.29 -11.18
C GLU A 14 4.84 7.77 -11.14
N GLN A 15 4.26 7.11 -10.14
CA GLN A 15 4.51 5.69 -9.89
C GLN A 15 4.01 4.79 -11.02
N PHE A 16 3.02 5.25 -11.79
CA PHE A 16 2.38 4.49 -12.85
C PHE A 16 2.73 4.98 -14.24
N GLU A 17 3.84 5.73 -14.39
CA GLU A 17 4.26 6.27 -15.68
C GLU A 17 4.54 5.16 -16.71
N TYR A 18 4.98 3.98 -16.25
CA TYR A 18 5.16 2.80 -17.11
C TYR A 18 3.84 2.22 -17.64
N LEU A 19 2.69 2.60 -17.06
CA LEU A 19 1.38 2.24 -17.59
C LEU A 19 1.06 3.17 -18.77
N GLY A 20 0.79 2.58 -19.93
CA GLY A 20 0.25 3.32 -21.06
C GLY A 20 -1.06 4.06 -20.69
N PRO A 21 -1.41 5.13 -21.44
CA PRO A 21 -2.44 6.09 -21.04
C PRO A 21 -3.81 5.46 -20.75
N LYS A 22 -4.19 4.42 -21.50
CA LYS A 22 -5.43 3.67 -21.27
C LYS A 22 -5.47 3.01 -19.89
N ARG A 23 -4.43 2.26 -19.53
CA ARG A 23 -4.35 1.52 -18.25
C ARG A 23 -4.25 2.49 -17.08
N LEU A 24 -3.53 3.60 -17.26
CA LEU A 24 -3.45 4.65 -16.25
C LEU A 24 -4.83 5.27 -15.99
N SER A 25 -5.60 5.54 -17.04
CA SER A 25 -6.97 6.05 -16.93
C SER A 25 -7.90 5.06 -16.22
N GLU A 26 -7.84 3.77 -16.59
CA GLU A 26 -8.62 2.71 -15.92
C GLU A 26 -8.25 2.61 -14.43
N LEU A 27 -6.97 2.66 -14.09
CA LEU A 27 -6.52 2.65 -12.69
C LEU A 27 -7.07 3.87 -11.92
N LYS A 28 -6.92 5.08 -12.47
CA LYS A 28 -7.38 6.33 -11.84
C LYS A 28 -8.90 6.37 -11.64
N ASN A 29 -9.66 5.84 -12.59
CA ASN A 29 -11.13 5.83 -12.55
C ASN A 29 -11.73 4.57 -11.89
N SER A 30 -10.89 3.70 -11.33
CA SER A 30 -11.34 2.51 -10.62
C SER A 30 -11.38 2.73 -9.11
N TRP A 31 -11.96 1.76 -8.40
CA TRP A 31 -11.86 1.66 -6.94
C TRP A 31 -10.41 1.73 -6.43
N ALA A 32 -9.45 1.18 -7.17
CA ALA A 32 -8.04 1.22 -6.78
C ALA A 32 -7.49 2.66 -6.80
N GLY A 33 -7.94 3.51 -7.73
CA GLY A 33 -7.59 4.93 -7.76
C GLY A 33 -8.10 5.67 -6.52
N ILE A 34 -9.41 5.50 -6.22
CA ILE A 34 -10.05 6.10 -5.03
C ILE A 34 -9.35 5.64 -3.75
N PHE A 35 -9.09 4.34 -3.61
CA PHE A 35 -8.41 3.79 -2.44
C PHE A 35 -7.05 4.45 -2.22
N ARG A 36 -6.27 4.69 -3.28
CA ARG A 36 -4.93 5.25 -3.16
C ARG A 36 -4.92 6.73 -2.78
N ILE A 37 -5.88 7.50 -3.28
CA ILE A 37 -5.93 8.95 -3.08
C ILE A 37 -6.61 9.29 -1.75
N GLU A 38 -7.72 8.64 -1.44
CA GLU A 38 -8.57 9.01 -0.31
C GLU A 38 -8.35 8.12 0.92
N ILE A 39 -8.20 6.81 0.73
CA ILE A 39 -8.22 5.84 1.84
C ILE A 39 -6.82 5.57 2.37
N LEU A 40 -5.86 5.33 1.48
CA LEU A 40 -4.49 4.96 1.83
C LEU A 40 -3.82 5.99 2.74
N PRO A 41 -3.92 7.32 2.53
CA PRO A 41 -3.28 8.30 3.41
C PRO A 41 -3.88 8.33 4.82
N GLU A 42 -5.16 7.98 4.95
CA GLU A 42 -5.88 7.99 6.23
C GLU A 42 -5.77 6.67 7.00
N LEU A 43 -5.17 5.64 6.39
CA LEU A 43 -4.96 4.37 7.09
C LEU A 43 -4.01 4.53 8.29
N PRO A 44 -4.37 3.97 9.46
CA PRO A 44 -3.54 4.06 10.66
C PRO A 44 -2.40 3.02 10.61
N VAL A 45 -1.45 3.20 9.69
CA VAL A 45 -0.38 2.24 9.38
C VAL A 45 0.41 1.86 10.63
N GLU A 46 0.78 2.82 11.48
CA GLU A 46 1.56 2.55 12.69
C GLU A 46 0.77 1.76 13.75
N SER A 47 -0.55 1.95 13.81
CA SER A 47 -1.41 1.12 14.68
C SER A 47 -1.51 -0.31 14.16
N LEU A 48 -1.68 -0.48 12.84
CA LEU A 48 -1.78 -1.79 12.20
C LEU A 48 -0.45 -2.55 12.25
N ARG A 49 0.67 -1.85 12.07
CA ARG A 49 2.02 -2.41 12.01
C ARG A 49 2.38 -3.25 13.23
N LYS A 50 1.83 -2.93 14.41
CA LYS A 50 2.03 -3.69 15.65
C LYS A 50 1.57 -5.15 15.56
N PHE A 51 0.66 -5.46 14.63
CA PHE A 51 0.14 -6.80 14.40
C PHE A 51 0.88 -7.57 13.29
N TYR A 52 1.92 -6.97 12.69
CA TYR A 52 2.69 -7.57 11.60
C TYR A 52 4.09 -7.93 12.09
N HIS A 53 4.59 -9.09 11.67
CA HIS A 53 5.94 -9.51 11.96
C HIS A 53 6.95 -8.65 11.19
N ASN A 54 7.98 -8.18 11.89
CA ASN A 54 9.05 -7.32 11.35
C ASN A 54 9.86 -7.92 10.18
N LYS A 55 9.71 -9.19 9.85
CA LYS A 55 10.39 -9.83 8.70
C LYS A 55 9.42 -10.56 7.76
N HIS A 56 8.31 -11.03 8.30
CA HIS A 56 7.41 -11.95 7.61
C HIS A 56 6.05 -11.30 7.29
N GLY A 57 5.82 -10.07 7.74
CA GLY A 57 4.60 -9.33 7.44
C GLY A 57 3.39 -9.91 8.17
N ARG A 58 2.26 -10.02 7.47
CA ARG A 58 0.99 -10.44 8.07
C ARG A 58 1.12 -11.87 8.61
N PRO A 59 0.69 -12.14 9.85
CA PRO A 59 0.56 -13.50 10.33
C PRO A 59 -0.41 -14.28 9.44
N SER A 60 0.07 -15.31 8.73
CA SER A 60 -0.77 -16.23 7.95
C SER A 60 -1.00 -17.51 8.74
N LYS A 61 -2.08 -18.24 8.43
CA LYS A 61 -2.41 -19.52 9.08
C LYS A 61 -1.28 -20.54 8.92
N GLU A 62 -0.57 -20.48 7.80
CA GLU A 62 0.58 -21.34 7.48
C GLU A 62 1.81 -21.10 8.38
N MET A 63 1.91 -19.92 9.01
CA MET A 63 3.00 -19.64 9.97
C MET A 63 2.77 -20.30 11.34
N TYR A 64 1.54 -20.73 11.65
CA TYR A 64 1.18 -21.33 12.94
C TYR A 64 0.94 -22.84 12.87
N SER A 65 1.07 -23.46 11.69
CA SER A 65 0.81 -24.89 11.48
C SER A 65 2.07 -25.77 11.57
N MET A 66 3.10 -25.35 12.33
CA MET A 66 4.20 -26.24 12.73
C MET A 66 3.88 -26.94 14.05
#